data_AF-A0A261G7X6-F1
#
_entry.id   AF-A0A261G7X6-F1
#
_cell.length_a   1.000
_cell.length_b   1.000
_cell.length_c   1.000
_cell.angle_alpha   90.00
_cell.angle_beta   90.00
_cell.angle_gamma   90.00
#
_symmetry.space_group_name_H-M   'P 1'
#
loop_
_entity.id
_entity.type
_entity.pdbx_description
1 polymer ?
#
loop_
_entity_poly.entity_id
_entity_poly.type
_entity_poly.pdbx_seq_one_letter_code
_entity_poly.pdbx_strand_id
1 'polypeptide(L)'
;LPQARYQRCMVHFMRNVLSKVSPRHTRWAGDALKAVFAMESRESALAKAEQVATEMEERKLREAAKCLREGIDETTTYLLKDYPVEHRRRIRTNNMIERLNREIRRRTRVVGAFPDGRSALMLITARIRYVTGNQWSTRRYLDMSRLHDTIQEAN
;
A
#
# COMPACT_ATOMS: atom_id res chain seq x y z
N LEU A 1 -0.23 -9.20 -17.50
CA LEU A 1 -1.67 -8.87 -17.68
C LEU A 1 -1.77 -7.43 -18.15
N PRO A 2 -1.89 -7.17 -19.46
CA PRO A 2 -1.82 -5.81 -20.03
C PRO A 2 -2.96 -4.88 -19.58
N GLN A 3 -4.10 -5.45 -19.17
CA GLN A 3 -5.27 -4.69 -18.71
C GLN A 3 -5.31 -4.49 -17.18
N ALA A 4 -4.40 -5.11 -16.42
CA ALA A 4 -4.41 -5.00 -14.97
C ALA A 4 -3.89 -3.61 -14.56
N ARG A 5 -4.70 -2.87 -13.79
CA ARG A 5 -4.28 -1.61 -13.19
C ARG A 5 -3.18 -1.87 -12.16
N TYR A 6 -2.14 -1.05 -12.19
CA TYR A 6 -1.06 -1.08 -11.21
C TYR A 6 -1.37 -0.10 -10.06
N GLN A 7 -1.13 -0.53 -8.83
CA GLN A 7 -1.29 0.30 -7.63
C GLN A 7 -0.06 0.14 -6.73
N ARG A 8 0.57 1.26 -6.39
CA ARG A 8 1.66 1.30 -5.40
C ARG A 8 1.10 1.30 -3.99
N CYS A 9 1.62 0.49 -3.06
CA CYS A 9 1.13 0.48 -1.68
C CYS A 9 1.32 1.84 -1.00
N MET A 10 0.23 2.44 -0.52
CA MET A 10 0.21 3.77 0.13
C MET A 10 1.20 3.88 1.28
N VAL A 11 1.27 2.85 2.14
CA VAL A 11 2.15 2.85 3.32
C VAL A 11 3.62 2.88 2.92
N HIS A 12 4.01 2.10 1.90
CA HIS A 12 5.40 2.10 1.43
C HIS A 12 5.74 3.37 0.67
N PHE A 13 4.81 3.90 -0.12
CA PHE A 13 4.98 5.17 -0.77
C PHE A 13 5.20 6.32 0.23
N MET A 14 4.36 6.42 1.27
CA MET A 14 4.54 7.41 2.34
C MET A 14 5.92 7.29 3.01
N ARG A 15 6.37 6.06 3.31
CA ARG A 15 7.72 5.84 3.86
C ARG A 15 8.83 6.30 2.90
N ASN A 16 8.68 6.05 1.60
CA ASN A 16 9.65 6.46 0.58
C ASN A 16 9.75 7.98 0.40
N VAL A 17 8.64 8.70 0.61
CA VAL A 17 8.64 10.16 0.63
C VAL A 17 9.28 10.65 1.93
N LEU A 18 8.85 10.12 3.08
CA LEU A 18 9.37 10.51 4.40
C LEU A 18 10.86 10.22 4.59
N SER A 19 11.41 9.20 3.93
CA SER A 19 12.86 8.92 3.98
C SER A 19 13.70 10.01 3.32
N LYS A 20 13.10 10.89 2.52
CA LYS A 20 13.75 12.04 1.87
C LYS A 20 13.48 13.35 2.61
N VAL A 21 12.77 13.31 3.73
CA VAL A 21 12.42 14.47 4.54
C VAL A 21 13.41 14.59 5.70
N SER A 22 13.89 15.79 5.97
CA SER A 22 14.76 16.02 7.13
C SER A 22 14.00 15.80 8.45
N PRO A 23 14.68 15.37 9.54
CA PRO A 23 14.02 15.09 10.82
C PRO A 23 13.13 16.23 11.34
N ARG A 24 13.57 17.49 11.13
CA ARG A 24 12.85 18.71 11.51
C ARG A 24 11.44 18.79 10.91
N HIS A 25 11.24 18.28 9.69
CA HIS A 25 9.97 18.39 8.97
C HIS A 25 9.17 17.08 8.91
N THR A 26 9.68 16.00 9.52
CA THR A 26 9.06 14.66 9.41
C THR A 26 7.63 14.64 9.93
N ARG A 27 7.34 15.32 11.04
CA ARG A 27 5.98 15.39 11.60
C ARG A 27 5.01 16.08 10.64
N TRP A 28 5.36 17.28 10.18
CA TRP A 28 4.56 18.04 9.21
C TRP A 28 4.35 17.25 7.91
N ALA A 29 5.42 16.68 7.32
CA ALA A 29 5.32 15.92 6.08
C ALA A 29 4.43 14.67 6.25
N GLY A 30 4.51 14.02 7.40
CA GLY A 30 3.65 12.88 7.73
C GLY A 30 2.18 13.25 7.76
N ASP A 31 1.83 14.39 8.36
CA ASP A 31 0.45 14.86 8.45
C ASP A 31 -0.06 15.40 7.11
N ALA A 32 0.79 16.09 6.34
CA ALA A 32 0.49 16.53 4.98
C ALA A 32 0.19 15.35 4.04
N LEU A 33 1.01 14.29 4.08
CA LEU A 33 0.77 13.08 3.29
C LEU A 33 -0.51 12.35 3.72
N LYS A 34 -0.83 12.32 5.03
CA LYS A 34 -2.12 11.76 5.49
C LYS A 34 -3.30 12.55 4.93
N ALA A 35 -3.19 13.88 4.86
CA ALA A 35 -4.24 14.72 4.29
C ALA A 35 -4.47 14.43 2.80
N VAL A 36 -3.41 14.19 2.02
CA VAL A 36 -3.53 13.74 0.62
C VAL A 36 -4.35 12.45 0.52
N PHE A 37 -4.06 11.46 1.36
CA PHE A 37 -4.77 10.16 1.35
C PHE A 37 -6.11 10.15 2.10
N ALA A 38 -6.53 11.30 2.64
CA ALA A 38 -7.86 11.49 3.23
C ALA A 38 -8.87 12.02 2.21
N MET A 39 -8.42 12.49 1.03
CA MET A 39 -9.31 12.96 -0.03
C MET A 39 -10.17 11.82 -0.60
N GLU A 40 -11.43 12.14 -0.92
CA GLU A 40 -12.42 11.15 -1.37
C GLU A 40 -12.39 10.86 -2.87
N SER A 41 -11.93 11.83 -3.67
CA SER A 41 -11.77 11.72 -5.12
C SER A 41 -10.28 11.71 -5.52
N ARG A 42 -9.99 11.09 -6.67
CA ARG A 42 -8.63 11.03 -7.20
C ARG A 42 -8.13 12.42 -7.58
N GLU A 43 -8.99 13.23 -8.20
CA GLU A 43 -8.70 14.59 -8.63
C GLU A 43 -8.29 15.47 -7.45
N SER A 44 -9.07 15.41 -6.35
CA SER A 44 -8.75 16.17 -5.15
C SER A 44 -7.50 15.64 -4.43
N ALA A 45 -7.24 14.32 -4.46
CA ALA A 45 -6.01 13.76 -3.93
C ALA A 45 -4.78 14.24 -4.72
N LEU A 46 -4.85 14.27 -6.06
CA LEU A 46 -3.78 14.76 -6.93
C LEU A 46 -3.54 16.26 -6.73
N ALA A 47 -4.59 17.07 -6.71
CA ALA A 47 -4.48 18.50 -6.44
C ALA A 47 -3.86 18.78 -5.06
N LYS A 48 -4.28 18.03 -4.03
CA LYS A 48 -3.71 18.15 -2.69
C LYS A 48 -2.24 17.70 -2.65
N ALA A 49 -1.88 16.66 -3.39
CA ALA A 49 -0.49 16.21 -3.48
C ALA A 49 0.40 17.25 -4.15
N GLU A 50 -0.07 17.93 -5.19
CA GLU A 50 0.68 19.01 -5.82
C GLU A 50 0.88 20.18 -4.85
N GLN A 51 -0.18 20.59 -4.13
CA GLN A 51 -0.05 21.61 -3.07
C GLN A 51 1.02 21.21 -2.04
N VAL A 52 0.99 19.97 -1.55
CA VAL A 52 1.96 19.46 -0.59
C VAL A 52 3.37 19.41 -1.20
N ALA A 53 3.51 19.09 -2.49
CA ALA A 53 4.80 19.10 -3.18
C ALA A 53 5.38 20.52 -3.27
N THR A 54 4.56 21.53 -3.58
CA THR A 54 4.96 22.95 -3.53
C THR A 54 5.41 23.36 -2.13
N GLU A 55 4.64 23.02 -1.09
CA GLU A 55 5.04 23.32 0.30
C GLU A 55 6.34 22.59 0.70
N MET A 56 6.58 21.38 0.17
CA MET A 56 7.85 20.68 0.36
C MET A 56 9.01 21.44 -0.29
N GLU A 57 8.83 22.00 -1.49
CA GLU A 57 9.85 22.79 -2.19
C GLU A 57 10.20 24.08 -1.44
N GLU A 58 9.20 24.80 -0.94
CA GLU A 58 9.39 25.99 -0.09
C GLU A 58 10.22 25.67 1.17
N ARG A 59 10.05 24.46 1.70
CA ARG A 59 10.80 23.93 2.85
C ARG A 59 12.16 23.35 2.49
N LYS A 60 12.60 23.50 1.23
CA LYS A 60 13.85 22.95 0.69
C LYS A 60 13.91 21.41 0.69
N LEU A 61 12.76 20.74 0.63
CA LEU A 61 12.61 19.27 0.58
C LEU A 61 12.38 18.77 -0.85
N ARG A 62 13.23 19.21 -1.79
CA ARG A 62 13.06 18.98 -3.24
C ARG A 62 12.93 17.49 -3.62
N GLU A 63 13.76 16.64 -3.00
CA GLU A 63 13.73 15.19 -3.26
C GLU A 63 12.44 14.52 -2.76
N ALA A 64 11.86 15.01 -1.66
CA ALA A 64 10.57 14.53 -1.18
C ALA A 64 9.43 14.97 -2.11
N ALA A 65 9.45 16.23 -2.56
CA ALA A 65 8.48 16.77 -3.53
C ALA A 65 8.51 15.99 -4.85
N LYS A 66 9.71 15.77 -5.42
CA LYS A 66 9.90 14.95 -6.62
C LYS A 66 9.34 13.54 -6.43
N CYS A 67 9.69 12.88 -5.34
CA CYS A 67 9.19 11.54 -5.04
C CYS A 67 7.66 11.50 -4.88
N LEU A 68 7.05 12.55 -4.33
CA LEU A 68 5.61 12.66 -4.20
C LEU A 68 4.95 12.76 -5.59
N ARG A 69 5.42 13.67 -6.44
CA ARG A 69 4.86 13.87 -7.79
C ARG A 69 4.98 12.62 -8.67
N GLU A 70 6.12 11.94 -8.64
CA GLU A 70 6.36 10.76 -9.47
C GLU A 70 5.49 9.56 -9.09
N GLY A 71 5.11 9.41 -7.82
CA GLY A 71 4.41 8.20 -7.35
C GLY A 71 2.96 8.40 -6.93
N ILE A 72 2.45 9.63 -6.87
CA ILE A 72 1.08 9.86 -6.38
C ILE A 72 0.03 9.23 -7.31
N ASP A 73 0.26 9.27 -8.62
CA ASP A 73 -0.69 8.73 -9.60
C ASP A 73 -0.90 7.22 -9.40
N GLU A 74 0.21 6.47 -9.35
CA GLU A 74 0.22 5.04 -9.06
C GLU A 74 -0.34 4.71 -7.67
N THR A 75 -0.20 5.63 -6.70
CA THR A 75 -0.64 5.40 -5.32
C THR A 75 -2.11 5.74 -5.11
N THR A 76 -2.76 6.44 -6.03
CA THR A 76 -4.17 6.85 -5.95
C THR A 76 -5.09 6.06 -6.87
N THR A 77 -4.59 5.02 -7.55
CA THR A 77 -5.38 4.16 -8.45
C THR A 77 -6.59 3.53 -7.75
N TYR A 78 -6.52 3.24 -6.46
CA TYR A 78 -7.65 2.72 -5.67
C TYR A 78 -8.84 3.69 -5.54
N LEU A 79 -8.68 4.97 -5.89
CA LEU A 79 -9.75 5.98 -5.92
C LEU A 79 -10.51 6.00 -7.26
N LEU A 80 -10.11 5.19 -8.24
CA LEU A 80 -10.85 5.05 -9.50
C LEU A 80 -12.29 4.58 -9.25
N LYS A 81 -13.18 4.96 -10.18
CA LYS A 81 -14.61 4.62 -10.13
C LYS A 81 -14.85 3.11 -10.13
N ASP A 82 -14.01 2.36 -10.84
CA ASP A 82 -14.06 0.89 -10.92
C ASP A 82 -13.89 0.19 -9.55
N TYR A 83 -13.49 0.91 -8.49
CA TYR A 83 -13.30 0.36 -7.14
C TYR A 83 -14.33 0.87 -6.13
N PRO A 84 -15.16 -0.03 -5.56
CA PRO A 84 -16.12 0.29 -4.51
C PRO A 84 -15.44 0.97 -3.30
N VAL A 85 -16.12 1.96 -2.73
CA VAL A 85 -15.59 2.78 -1.62
C VAL A 85 -15.23 1.90 -0.40
N GLU A 86 -16.02 0.87 -0.14
CA GLU A 86 -15.84 -0.11 0.92
C GLU A 86 -14.52 -0.90 0.78
N HIS A 87 -14.05 -1.09 -0.45
CA HIS A 87 -12.83 -1.84 -0.76
C HIS A 87 -11.57 -0.97 -0.66
N ARG A 88 -11.68 0.34 -0.87
CA ARG A 88 -10.56 1.29 -0.92
C ARG A 88 -9.62 1.19 0.28
N ARG A 89 -10.18 1.06 1.49
CA ARG A 89 -9.38 0.94 2.72
C ARG A 89 -8.49 -0.31 2.72
N ARG A 90 -8.95 -1.42 2.14
CA ARG A 90 -8.20 -2.67 2.04
C ARG A 90 -7.21 -2.63 0.87
N ILE A 91 -7.64 -2.13 -0.30
CA ILE A 91 -6.82 -2.05 -1.52
C ILE A 91 -5.60 -1.13 -1.34
N ARG A 92 -5.74 0.01 -0.66
CA ARG A 92 -4.65 1.00 -0.54
C ARG A 92 -3.45 0.52 0.28
N THR A 93 -3.56 -0.61 0.99
CA THR A 93 -2.49 -1.16 1.83
C THR A 93 -2.26 -2.64 1.55
N ASN A 94 -1.09 -3.15 1.90
CA ASN A 94 -0.76 -4.58 1.78
C ASN A 94 -0.71 -5.29 3.15
N ASN A 95 -1.50 -4.83 4.14
CA ASN A 95 -1.40 -5.27 5.54
C ASN A 95 -1.53 -6.79 5.74
N MET A 96 -2.40 -7.46 4.95
CA MET A 96 -2.56 -8.91 5.02
C MET A 96 -1.27 -9.65 4.67
N ILE A 97 -0.62 -9.24 3.58
CA ILE A 97 0.64 -9.82 3.11
C ILE A 97 1.79 -9.45 4.06
N GLU A 98 1.86 -8.20 4.52
CA GLU A 98 2.87 -7.77 5.50
C GLU A 98 2.77 -8.50 6.83
N ARG A 99 1.55 -8.85 7.26
CA ARG A 99 1.33 -9.68 8.45
C ARG A 99 1.91 -11.08 8.25
N LEU A 100 1.64 -11.71 7.10
CA LEU A 100 2.19 -13.01 6.76
C LEU A 100 3.73 -12.96 6.68
N ASN A 101 4.28 -11.97 5.98
CA ASN A 101 5.73 -11.76 5.86
C ASN A 101 6.40 -11.58 7.23
N ARG A 102 5.78 -10.81 8.13
CA ARG A 102 6.28 -10.64 9.50
C ARG A 102 6.32 -11.97 10.24
N GLU A 103 5.32 -12.82 10.05
CA GLU A 103 5.29 -14.12 10.69
C GLU A 103 6.35 -15.08 10.15
N ILE A 104 6.52 -15.10 8.83
CA ILE A 104 7.59 -15.84 8.16
C ILE A 104 8.95 -15.40 8.73
N ARG A 105 9.22 -14.09 8.76
CA ARG A 105 10.46 -13.52 9.32
C ARG A 105 10.70 -13.91 10.78
N ARG A 106 9.64 -13.95 11.61
CA ARG A 106 9.76 -14.37 13.02
C ARG A 106 10.18 -15.84 13.14
N ARG A 107 9.62 -16.71 12.30
CA ARG A 107 9.93 -18.15 12.32
C ARG A 107 11.30 -18.46 11.75
N THR A 108 11.68 -17.81 10.66
CA THR A 108 13.01 -18.00 10.06
C THR A 108 14.13 -17.45 10.95
N ARG A 109 13.88 -16.37 11.70
CA ARG A 109 14.87 -15.78 12.61
C ARG A 109 15.34 -16.75 13.71
N VAL A 110 14.47 -17.64 14.19
CA VAL A 110 14.83 -18.62 15.23
C VAL A 110 15.71 -19.74 14.68
N VAL A 111 15.57 -20.06 13.39
CA VAL A 111 16.39 -21.09 12.73
C VAL A 111 17.84 -20.64 12.55
N GLY A 112 18.08 -19.33 12.37
CA GLY A 112 19.41 -18.75 12.19
C GLY A 112 19.96 -19.01 10.78
N ALA A 113 20.32 -20.26 10.48
CA ALA A 113 20.82 -20.69 9.18
C ALA A 113 20.11 -21.96 8.70
N PHE A 114 19.73 -22.00 7.43
CA PHE A 114 19.15 -23.19 6.81
C PHE A 114 20.25 -24.03 6.15
N PRO A 115 20.15 -25.37 6.19
CA PRO A 115 21.09 -26.26 5.49
C PRO A 115 21.12 -26.01 3.97
N ASP A 116 19.98 -25.67 3.38
CA ASP A 116 19.81 -25.43 1.96
C ASP A 116 18.52 -24.64 1.66
N GLY A 117 18.34 -24.22 0.40
CA GLY A 117 17.17 -23.45 -0.03
C GLY A 117 15.83 -24.19 0.03
N ARG A 118 15.82 -25.52 -0.14
CA ARG A 118 14.60 -26.35 0.00
C ARG A 118 14.17 -26.41 1.45
N SER A 119 15.10 -26.54 2.40
CA SER A 119 14.80 -26.49 3.83
C SER A 119 14.09 -25.18 4.22
N ALA A 120 14.56 -24.04 3.69
CA ALA A 120 13.90 -22.74 3.89
C ALA A 120 12.52 -22.68 3.22
N LEU A 121 12.42 -23.12 1.96
CA LEU A 121 11.17 -23.16 1.21
C LEU A 121 10.11 -24.02 1.91
N MET A 122 10.50 -25.16 2.48
CA MET A 122 9.59 -26.07 3.15
C MET A 122 8.96 -25.42 4.39
N LEU A 123 9.76 -24.74 5.22
CA LEU A 123 9.24 -24.01 6.39
C LEU A 123 8.30 -22.87 5.98
N ILE A 124 8.70 -22.09 4.96
CA ILE A 124 7.87 -20.98 4.45
C ILE A 124 6.55 -21.52 3.90
N THR A 125 6.59 -22.56 3.08
CA THR A 125 5.41 -23.16 2.43
C THR A 125 4.49 -23.80 3.47
N ALA A 126 5.03 -24.53 4.44
CA ALA A 126 4.27 -25.07 5.56
C ALA A 126 3.55 -23.96 6.31
N ARG A 127 4.21 -22.80 6.51
CA ARG A 127 3.58 -21.68 7.19
C ARG A 127 2.46 -21.04 6.37
N ILE A 128 2.69 -20.81 5.08
CA ILE A 128 1.69 -20.26 4.17
C ILE A 128 0.46 -21.18 4.13
N ARG A 129 0.66 -22.49 4.01
CA ARG A 129 -0.42 -23.49 4.04
C ARG A 129 -1.23 -23.42 5.34
N TYR A 130 -0.56 -23.29 6.48
CA TYR A 130 -1.25 -23.16 7.76
C TYR A 130 -2.10 -21.87 7.83
N VAL A 131 -1.56 -20.72 7.41
CA VAL A 131 -2.28 -19.44 7.49
C VAL A 131 -3.47 -19.42 6.53
N THR A 132 -3.26 -19.89 5.30
CA THR A 132 -4.32 -19.97 4.29
C THR A 132 -5.44 -20.91 4.72
N GLY A 133 -5.11 -22.11 5.21
CA GLY A 133 -6.07 -23.12 5.63
C GLY A 133 -6.84 -22.79 6.92
N ASN A 134 -6.24 -22.08 7.87
CA ASN A 134 -6.87 -21.83 9.18
C ASN A 134 -7.36 -20.39 9.39
N GLN A 135 -6.74 -19.40 8.74
CA GLN A 135 -7.05 -17.98 9.00
C GLN A 135 -7.76 -17.32 7.82
N TRP A 136 -7.34 -17.61 6.58
CA TRP A 136 -7.89 -16.93 5.40
C TRP A 136 -9.09 -17.67 4.80
N SER A 137 -9.19 -18.98 5.00
CA SER A 137 -10.34 -19.81 4.59
C SER A 137 -11.65 -19.41 5.28
N THR A 138 -11.57 -18.82 6.48
CA THR A 138 -12.75 -18.55 7.32
C THR A 138 -13.39 -17.19 7.07
N ARG A 139 -12.76 -16.29 6.29
CA ARG A 139 -13.25 -14.91 6.09
C ARG A 139 -12.99 -14.41 4.68
N ARG A 140 -13.99 -13.78 4.06
CA ARG A 140 -13.82 -13.06 2.79
C ARG A 140 -13.03 -11.75 3.01
N TYR A 141 -11.96 -11.57 2.25
CA TYR A 141 -11.12 -10.37 2.36
C TYR A 141 -11.72 -9.14 1.64
N LEU A 142 -12.54 -9.34 0.61
CA LEU A 142 -13.33 -8.31 -0.04
C LEU A 142 -14.75 -8.84 -0.23
N ASP A 143 -15.72 -7.95 -0.24
CA ASP A 143 -17.11 -8.31 -0.51
C ASP A 143 -17.34 -8.28 -2.03
N MET A 144 -17.36 -9.46 -2.65
CA MET A 144 -17.45 -9.56 -4.10
C MET A 144 -18.81 -9.16 -4.68
N SER A 145 -19.86 -9.03 -3.84
CA SER A 145 -21.18 -8.55 -4.29
C SER A 145 -21.09 -7.10 -4.79
N ARG A 146 -20.41 -6.25 -4.02
CA ARG A 146 -20.18 -4.82 -4.31
C ARG A 146 -19.37 -4.55 -5.57
N LEU A 147 -18.67 -5.56 -6.10
CA LEU A 147 -17.88 -5.43 -7.33
C LEU A 147 -18.76 -5.54 -8.58
N HIS A 148 -19.86 -6.30 -8.55
CA HIS A 148 -20.74 -6.47 -9.70
C HIS A 148 -21.55 -5.20 -9.99
N ASP A 149 -22.02 -4.52 -8.95
CA ASP A 149 -22.80 -3.28 -9.05
C ASP A 149 -21.99 -2.19 -9.80
N THR A 150 -20.69 -2.08 -9.52
CA THR A 150 -19.81 -1.08 -10.13
C THR A 150 -19.38 -1.44 -11.57
N ILE A 151 -19.26 -2.73 -11.89
CA ILE A 151 -18.91 -3.18 -13.25
C ILE A 151 -20.11 -3.02 -14.20
N GLN A 152 -21.34 -3.13 -13.70
CA GLN A 152 -22.55 -2.91 -14.50
C GLN A 152 -22.82 -1.42 -14.79
N GLU A 153 -22.44 -0.49 -13.89
CA GLU A 153 -22.56 0.96 -14.13
C GLU A 153 -21.50 1.52 -15.09
N ALA A 154 -20.39 0.79 -15.29
CA ALA A 154 -19.27 1.22 -16.12
C ALA A 154 -19.30 0.67 -17.57
N ASN A 155 -20.24 -0.23 -17.88
CA ASN A 155 -20.49 -0.78 -19.22
C ASN A 155 -21.76 -0.19 -19.82
#